data_AF-A0A6B3ICG6-F1
#
_entry.id   AF-A0A6B3ICG6-F1
#
_cell.length_a   1.000
_cell.length_b   1.000
_cell.length_c   1.000
_cell.angle_alpha   90.00
_cell.angle_beta   90.00
_cell.angle_gamma   90.00
#
_symmetry.space_group_name_H-M   'P 1'
#
loop_
_entity.id
_entity.type
_entity.pdbx_description
1 polymer ?
#
loop_
_entity_poly.entity_id
_entity_poly.type
_entity_poly.pdbx_seq_one_letter_code
_entity_poly.pdbx_strand_id
1 'polypeptide(L)'
;MVMAPMTRSRAGDGGTATELTAAYYAQRASAGLVITEGIQPSVVGQGYPFTPGLHSAEQVASWRKVTDAVHAEGGRIFAQIMHAGRIGHPVLLPEGLTPVSASPVRAAGQIYTHEGPKDFVEPRELTDAEIRQTIADFAAAARNAIDAGFDGVELHG
;
A
#
# COMPACT_ATOMS: atom_id res chain seq x y z
N MET A 1 2.39 -22.92 5.94
CA MET A 1 3.32 -21.80 6.24
C MET A 1 2.87 -20.59 5.43
N VAL A 2 2.86 -19.40 6.02
CA VAL A 2 2.44 -18.15 5.35
C VAL A 2 3.62 -17.18 5.34
N MET A 3 3.86 -16.51 4.22
CA MET A 3 4.79 -15.38 4.16
C MET A 3 4.07 -14.13 4.69
N ALA A 4 4.58 -13.57 5.77
CA ALA A 4 4.04 -12.36 6.37
C ALA A 4 4.19 -11.13 5.45
N PRO A 5 3.30 -10.13 5.60
CA PRO A 5 3.43 -8.85 4.93
C PRO A 5 4.72 -8.14 5.34
N MET A 6 5.52 -7.68 4.37
CA MET A 6 6.82 -7.05 4.62
C MET A 6 7.07 -5.90 3.64
N THR A 7 6.90 -4.65 4.09
CA THR A 7 7.21 -3.46 3.29
C THR A 7 8.65 -3.44 2.80
N ARG A 8 8.84 -3.28 1.48
CA ARG A 8 10.17 -3.35 0.85
C ARG A 8 10.64 -2.03 0.24
N SER A 9 9.75 -1.05 0.08
CA SER A 9 10.05 0.28 -0.50
C SER A 9 10.77 0.19 -1.86
N ARG A 10 10.20 -0.59 -2.78
CA ARG A 10 10.75 -0.88 -4.12
C ARG A 10 9.76 -0.63 -5.26
N ALA A 11 8.67 0.10 -5.00
CA ALA A 11 7.75 0.51 -6.06
C ALA A 11 8.44 1.47 -7.03
N GLY A 12 8.05 1.38 -8.30
CA GLY A 12 8.46 2.30 -9.35
C GLY A 12 7.66 3.60 -9.33
N ASP A 13 7.79 4.37 -10.41
CA ASP A 13 7.09 5.63 -10.60
C ASP A 13 5.56 5.46 -10.44
N GLY A 14 4.91 6.44 -9.81
CA GLY A 14 3.47 6.37 -9.55
C GLY A 14 3.04 5.25 -8.57
N GLY A 15 3.98 4.62 -7.86
CA GLY A 15 3.67 3.54 -6.93
C GLY A 15 3.33 2.22 -7.63
N THR A 16 3.81 1.99 -8.85
CA THR A 16 3.59 0.73 -9.57
C THR A 16 4.52 -0.38 -9.07
N ALA A 17 4.06 -1.62 -9.07
CA ALA A 17 4.93 -2.78 -8.94
C ALA A 17 5.90 -2.89 -10.12
N THR A 18 7.09 -3.43 -9.89
CA THR A 18 8.14 -3.56 -10.92
C THR A 18 8.39 -5.02 -11.29
N GLU A 19 9.17 -5.27 -12.35
CA GLU A 19 9.62 -6.62 -12.68
C GLU A 19 10.44 -7.25 -11.53
N LEU A 20 11.14 -6.43 -10.73
CA LEU A 20 11.82 -6.89 -9.52
C LEU A 20 10.81 -7.35 -8.45
N THR A 21 9.68 -6.67 -8.31
CA THR A 21 8.59 -7.08 -7.42
C THR A 21 8.00 -8.42 -7.85
N ALA A 22 7.76 -8.61 -9.15
CA ALA A 22 7.26 -9.88 -9.69
C ALA A 22 8.23 -11.03 -9.43
N ALA A 23 9.51 -10.86 -9.77
CA ALA A 23 10.54 -11.85 -9.49
C ALA A 23 10.68 -12.17 -7.99
N TYR A 24 10.56 -11.16 -7.13
CA TYR A 24 10.65 -11.32 -5.67
C TYR A 24 9.55 -12.22 -5.10
N TYR A 25 8.29 -12.02 -5.52
CA TYR A 25 7.17 -12.83 -5.03
C TYR A 25 7.10 -14.20 -5.70
N ALA A 26 7.44 -14.33 -6.99
CA ALA A 26 7.52 -15.62 -7.68
C ALA A 26 8.49 -16.58 -6.97
N GLN A 27 9.66 -16.11 -6.54
CA GLN A 27 10.62 -16.90 -5.74
C GLN A 27 10.06 -17.42 -4.41
N ARG A 28 8.94 -16.88 -3.93
CA ARG A 28 8.31 -17.19 -2.64
C ARG A 28 6.97 -17.89 -2.80
N ALA A 29 6.58 -18.24 -4.04
CA ALA A 29 5.33 -18.92 -4.36
C ALA A 29 5.20 -20.32 -3.73
N SER A 30 6.29 -20.90 -3.24
CA SER A 30 6.27 -22.16 -2.46
C SER A 30 5.67 -22.00 -1.06
N ALA A 31 5.45 -20.78 -0.57
CA ALA A 31 4.65 -20.54 0.62
C ALA A 31 3.20 -20.96 0.37
N GLY A 32 2.53 -21.51 1.39
CA GLY A 32 1.12 -21.90 1.26
C GLY A 32 0.18 -20.71 1.01
N LEU A 33 0.58 -19.53 1.47
CA LEU A 33 0.00 -18.24 1.12
C LEU A 33 1.09 -17.16 1.24
N VAL A 34 1.11 -16.25 0.27
CA VAL A 34 1.88 -15.00 0.32
C VAL A 34 0.94 -13.86 0.66
N ILE A 35 1.34 -13.00 1.61
CA ILE A 35 0.70 -11.70 1.83
C ILE A 35 1.71 -10.64 1.40
N THR A 36 1.28 -9.70 0.57
CA THR A 36 2.17 -8.64 0.04
C THR A 36 2.66 -7.71 1.14
N GLU A 37 3.62 -6.86 0.80
CA GLU A 37 3.79 -5.56 1.46
C GLU A 37 2.49 -4.76 1.53
N GLY A 38 2.46 -3.75 2.41
CA GLY A 38 1.33 -2.83 2.51
C GLY A 38 1.16 -2.03 1.22
N ILE A 39 -0.05 -2.10 0.67
CA ILE A 39 -0.47 -1.45 -0.57
C ILE A 39 -1.44 -0.33 -0.23
N GLN A 40 -1.12 0.92 -0.60
CA GLN A 40 -1.99 2.04 -0.25
C GLN A 40 -3.29 2.05 -1.08
N PRO A 41 -4.48 2.20 -0.44
CA PRO A 41 -5.77 2.25 -1.13
C PRO A 41 -6.07 3.63 -1.75
N SER A 42 -5.30 4.65 -1.39
CA SER A 42 -5.43 6.01 -1.90
C SER A 42 -4.11 6.75 -1.75
N VAL A 43 -3.99 7.89 -2.43
CA VAL A 43 -2.78 8.74 -2.40
C VAL A 43 -2.45 9.19 -0.98
N VAL A 44 -3.44 9.68 -0.22
CA VAL A 44 -3.24 10.16 1.15
C VAL A 44 -2.93 9.02 2.14
N GLY A 45 -3.17 7.76 1.75
CA GLY A 45 -2.86 6.57 2.54
C GLY A 45 -1.38 6.17 2.50
N GLN A 46 -0.57 6.80 1.65
CA GLN A 46 0.86 6.51 1.55
C GLN A 46 1.61 7.02 2.80
N GLY A 47 2.27 6.09 3.51
CA GLY A 47 3.07 6.41 4.68
C GLY A 47 4.57 6.45 4.44
N TYR A 48 5.08 5.79 3.40
CA TYR A 48 6.52 5.59 3.23
C TYR A 48 6.97 5.84 1.77
N PRO A 49 8.23 6.22 1.56
CA PRO A 49 8.84 6.25 0.23
C PRO A 49 8.70 4.92 -0.51
N PHE A 50 8.39 5.01 -1.80
CA PHE A 50 8.43 3.89 -2.74
C PHE A 50 7.57 2.69 -2.33
N THR A 51 6.43 2.92 -1.65
CA THR A 51 5.42 1.89 -1.42
C THR A 51 4.42 1.83 -2.56
N PRO A 52 3.93 0.63 -2.90
CA PRO A 52 3.03 0.46 -4.03
C PRO A 52 1.59 0.84 -3.70
N GLY A 53 0.86 1.35 -4.69
CA GLY A 53 -0.57 1.65 -4.58
C GLY A 53 -1.45 0.64 -5.31
N LEU A 54 -2.78 0.78 -5.13
CA LEU A 54 -3.79 0.02 -5.85
C LEU A 54 -5.07 0.82 -6.07
N HIS A 55 -4.89 2.06 -6.55
CA HIS A 55 -5.91 3.07 -6.75
C HIS A 55 -5.85 3.72 -8.14
N SER A 56 -5.00 3.23 -9.05
CA SER A 56 -4.96 3.63 -10.46
C SER A 56 -4.91 2.41 -11.39
N ALA A 57 -5.30 2.60 -12.65
CA ALA A 57 -5.28 1.54 -13.65
C ALA A 57 -3.85 1.02 -13.92
N GLU A 58 -2.86 1.90 -13.91
CA GLU A 58 -1.45 1.57 -14.09
C GLU A 58 -0.94 0.70 -12.94
N GLN A 59 -1.34 1.01 -11.70
CA GLN A 59 -1.01 0.21 -10.53
C GLN A 59 -1.64 -1.19 -10.63
N VAL A 60 -2.93 -1.29 -11.00
CA VAL A 60 -3.60 -2.59 -11.21
C VAL A 60 -2.88 -3.42 -12.27
N ALA A 61 -2.59 -2.83 -13.43
CA ALA A 61 -1.88 -3.52 -14.51
C ALA A 61 -0.47 -3.97 -14.08
N SER A 62 0.23 -3.17 -13.27
CA SER A 62 1.54 -3.54 -12.74
C SER A 62 1.47 -4.71 -11.76
N TRP A 63 0.45 -4.75 -10.89
CA TRP A 63 0.26 -5.84 -9.94
C TRP A 63 -0.16 -7.14 -10.59
N ARG A 64 -0.92 -7.08 -11.70
CA ARG A 64 -1.27 -8.26 -12.49
C ARG A 64 -0.06 -9.06 -12.94
N LYS A 65 1.03 -8.37 -13.33
CA LYS A 65 2.29 -9.06 -13.66
C LYS A 65 2.86 -9.85 -12.48
N VAL A 66 2.71 -9.32 -11.27
CA VAL A 66 3.19 -9.97 -10.04
C VAL A 66 2.36 -11.19 -9.70
N THR A 67 1.03 -11.07 -9.73
CA THR A 67 0.13 -12.19 -9.44
C THR A 67 0.28 -13.29 -10.48
N ASP A 68 0.37 -12.93 -11.77
CA ASP A 68 0.60 -13.88 -12.86
C ASP A 68 1.91 -14.66 -12.65
N ALA A 69 2.99 -13.98 -12.23
CA ALA A 69 4.27 -14.62 -11.92
C ALA A 69 4.20 -15.57 -10.71
N VAL A 70 3.45 -15.21 -9.66
CA VAL A 70 3.24 -16.10 -8.51
C VAL A 70 2.39 -17.31 -8.90
N HIS A 71 1.34 -17.10 -9.69
CA HIS A 71 0.45 -18.17 -10.15
C HIS A 71 1.12 -19.12 -11.13
N ALA A 72 2.04 -18.63 -11.97
CA ALA A 72 2.87 -19.46 -12.85
C ALA A 72 3.73 -20.48 -12.06
N GLU A 73 4.15 -20.11 -10.84
CA GLU A 73 4.87 -20.97 -9.89
C GLU A 73 3.91 -21.79 -8.99
N GLY A 74 2.60 -21.75 -9.24
CA GLY A 74 1.58 -22.49 -8.48
C GLY A 74 1.23 -21.89 -7.12
N GLY A 75 1.66 -20.66 -6.82
CA GLY A 75 1.44 -20.00 -5.53
C GLY A 75 0.05 -19.37 -5.37
N ARG A 76 -0.19 -18.83 -4.18
CA ARG A 76 -1.35 -18.01 -3.84
C ARG A 76 -0.90 -16.72 -3.16
N ILE A 77 -1.53 -15.61 -3.49
CA ILE A 77 -1.11 -14.28 -3.02
C ILE A 77 -2.31 -13.37 -2.68
N PHE A 78 -2.24 -12.75 -1.51
CA PHE A 78 -3.21 -11.77 -1.03
C PHE A 78 -2.59 -10.37 -1.02
N ALA A 79 -3.39 -9.37 -1.41
CA ALA A 79 -3.03 -7.96 -1.29
C ALA A 79 -3.30 -7.47 0.15
N GLN A 80 -2.27 -7.01 0.85
CA GLN A 80 -2.46 -6.29 2.12
C GLN A 80 -2.82 -4.82 1.83
N ILE A 81 -4.08 -4.44 2.07
CA ILE A 81 -4.53 -3.05 1.89
C ILE A 81 -4.26 -2.28 3.17
N MET A 82 -3.43 -1.24 3.09
CA MET A 82 -2.92 -0.50 4.24
C MET A 82 -3.02 1.01 4.02
N HIS A 83 -3.69 1.72 4.93
CA HIS A 83 -3.71 3.18 4.98
C HIS A 83 -2.89 3.65 6.19
N ALA A 84 -1.79 4.37 5.97
CA ALA A 84 -0.86 4.70 7.05
C ALA A 84 -1.40 5.75 8.05
N GLY A 85 -2.43 6.50 7.66
CA GLY A 85 -3.11 7.45 8.53
C GLY A 85 -2.13 8.53 9.02
N ARG A 86 -1.97 8.65 10.34
CA ARG A 86 -1.05 9.62 10.94
C ARG A 86 0.44 9.28 10.77
N ILE A 87 0.76 8.05 10.34
CA ILE A 87 2.14 7.63 10.10
C ILE A 87 2.54 8.07 8.69
N GLY A 88 2.90 9.35 8.55
CA GLY A 88 3.22 9.97 7.27
C GLY A 88 3.86 11.35 7.45
N HIS A 89 4.21 11.98 6.33
CA HIS A 89 4.68 13.37 6.29
C HIS A 89 4.24 14.04 4.99
N PRO A 90 3.89 15.34 4.97
CA PRO A 90 3.43 16.04 3.75
C PRO A 90 4.39 15.94 2.56
N VAL A 91 5.71 15.90 2.81
CA VAL A 91 6.76 15.70 1.78
C VAL A 91 6.61 14.38 1.01
N LEU A 92 5.91 13.39 1.56
CA LEU A 92 5.64 12.11 0.88
C LEU A 92 4.40 12.15 -0.01
N LEU A 93 3.63 13.24 0.05
CA LEU A 93 2.34 13.37 -0.61
C LEU A 93 2.41 14.49 -1.66
N PRO A 94 1.49 14.48 -2.66
CA PRO A 94 1.28 15.64 -3.52
C PRO A 94 1.01 16.93 -2.74
N GLU A 95 1.37 18.06 -3.35
CA GLU A 95 1.19 19.38 -2.76
C GLU A 95 -0.26 19.60 -2.29
N GLY A 96 -0.40 20.17 -1.10
CA GLY A 96 -1.70 20.44 -0.46
C GLY A 96 -2.29 19.26 0.32
N LEU A 97 -1.69 18.06 0.26
CA LEU A 97 -2.08 16.94 1.10
C LEU A 97 -1.25 16.86 2.39
N THR A 98 -1.89 16.40 3.45
CA THR A 98 -1.28 16.17 4.76
C THR A 98 -1.77 14.83 5.30
N PRO A 99 -0.99 14.12 6.14
CA PRO A 99 -1.46 12.93 6.83
C PRO A 99 -2.80 13.16 7.55
N VAL A 100 -3.67 12.16 7.50
CA VAL A 100 -5.02 12.21 8.08
C VAL A 100 -5.19 11.17 9.18
N SER A 101 -6.08 11.42 10.13
CA SER A 101 -6.28 10.55 11.28
C SER A 101 -7.68 10.69 11.87
N ALA A 102 -8.02 9.82 12.81
CA ALA A 102 -9.23 9.91 13.61
C ALA A 102 -9.24 11.11 14.58
N SER A 103 -8.08 11.68 14.90
CA SER A 103 -7.93 12.84 15.79
C SER A 103 -6.61 13.56 15.48
N PRO A 104 -6.48 14.86 15.79
CA PRO A 104 -5.27 15.65 15.54
C PRO A 104 -4.20 15.36 16.60
N VAL A 105 -3.72 14.11 16.65
CA VAL A 105 -2.72 13.65 17.61
C VAL A 105 -1.49 13.17 16.86
N ARG A 106 -0.45 14.00 16.89
CA ARG A 106 0.87 13.70 16.34
C ARG A 106 1.44 12.39 16.90
N ALA A 107 2.01 11.55 16.03
CA ALA A 107 2.74 10.35 16.45
C ALA A 107 4.09 10.72 17.09
N ALA A 108 4.57 9.90 18.04
CA ALA A 108 5.90 10.10 18.61
C ALA A 108 6.99 9.60 17.65
N GLY A 109 8.12 10.31 17.60
CA GLY A 109 9.29 9.93 16.82
C GLY A 109 9.36 10.57 15.43
N GLN A 110 10.00 9.87 14.50
CA GLN A 110 10.34 10.35 13.17
C GLN A 110 9.94 9.36 12.09
N ILE A 111 9.77 9.86 10.88
CA ILE A 111 9.54 9.08 9.67
C ILE A 111 10.63 9.34 8.65
N TYR A 112 11.01 8.30 7.92
CA TYR A 112 11.98 8.41 6.84
C TYR A 112 11.30 8.96 5.58
N THR A 113 11.89 10.00 4.98
CA THR A 113 11.42 10.62 3.74
C THR A 113 12.50 10.61 2.65
N HIS A 114 12.16 11.08 1.45
CA HIS A 114 13.15 11.30 0.39
C HIS A 114 14.23 12.32 0.77
N GLU A 115 13.98 13.16 1.77
CA GLU A 115 14.91 14.16 2.32
C GLU A 115 15.59 13.69 3.62
N GLY A 116 15.49 12.40 3.96
CA GLY A 116 15.95 11.83 5.22
C GLY A 116 14.88 11.84 6.33
N PRO A 117 15.26 11.53 7.58
CA PRO A 117 14.35 11.52 8.72
C PRO A 117 13.73 12.90 8.99
N LYS A 118 12.42 12.95 9.19
CA LYS A 118 11.64 14.12 9.60
C LYS A 118 10.80 13.78 10.82
N ASP A 119 10.55 14.74 11.69
CA ASP A 119 9.57 14.56 12.76
C ASP A 119 8.18 14.33 12.16
N PHE A 120 7.36 13.52 12.81
CA PHE A 120 5.95 13.44 12.44
C PHE A 120 5.28 14.81 12.57
N VAL A 121 4.24 15.05 11.77
CA VAL A 121 3.39 16.23 11.88
C VAL A 121 2.08 15.87 12.60
N GLU A 122 1.40 16.88 13.14
CA GLU A 122 0.02 16.69 13.58
C GLU A 122 -0.85 16.36 12.36
N PRO A 123 -1.54 15.21 12.34
CA PRO A 123 -2.40 14.86 11.23
C PRO A 123 -3.68 15.72 11.27
N ARG A 124 -4.31 15.87 10.11
CA ARG A 124 -5.66 16.45 10.06
C ARG A 124 -6.69 15.41 10.49
N GLU A 125 -7.64 15.82 11.31
CA GLU A 125 -8.80 15.00 11.64
C GLU A 125 -9.71 14.81 10.42
N LEU A 126 -10.13 13.57 10.19
CA LEU A 126 -11.10 13.24 9.15
C LEU A 126 -12.49 13.71 9.53
N THR A 127 -13.18 14.32 8.58
CA THR A 127 -14.63 14.56 8.68
C THR A 127 -15.41 13.29 8.36
N ASP A 128 -16.69 13.23 8.75
CA ASP A 128 -17.59 12.12 8.42
C ASP A 128 -17.66 11.80 6.91
N ALA A 129 -17.59 12.83 6.07
CA ALA A 129 -17.58 12.67 4.62
C ALA A 129 -16.30 11.99 4.14
N GLU A 130 -15.17 12.36 4.73
CA GLU A 130 -13.87 11.76 4.38
C GLU A 130 -13.72 10.37 4.95
N ILE A 131 -14.31 10.05 6.11
CA ILE A 131 -14.41 8.67 6.60
C ILE A 131 -15.15 7.80 5.58
N ARG A 132 -16.29 8.28 5.06
CA ARG A 132 -17.03 7.58 4.00
C ARG A 132 -16.20 7.42 2.72
N GLN A 133 -15.41 8.43 2.36
CA GLN A 133 -14.49 8.34 1.23
C GLN A 133 -13.38 7.31 1.49
N THR A 134 -12.76 7.29 2.67
CA THR A 134 -11.74 6.29 3.03
C THR A 134 -12.31 4.87 2.94
N ILE A 135 -13.54 4.63 3.42
CA ILE A 135 -14.23 3.34 3.25
C ILE A 135 -14.38 2.99 1.76
N ALA A 136 -14.78 3.96 0.93
CA ALA A 136 -14.90 3.78 -0.51
C ALA A 136 -13.55 3.47 -1.18
N ASP A 137 -12.47 4.11 -0.74
CA ASP A 137 -11.10 3.88 -1.22
C ASP A 137 -10.65 2.45 -0.91
N PHE A 138 -10.85 1.96 0.32
CA PHE A 138 -10.57 0.56 0.68
C PHE A 138 -11.38 -0.42 -0.18
N ALA A 139 -12.67 -0.14 -0.37
CA ALA A 139 -13.52 -0.99 -1.21
C ALA A 139 -13.08 -0.97 -2.69
N ALA A 140 -12.64 0.18 -3.20
CA ALA A 140 -12.10 0.32 -4.55
C ALA A 140 -10.78 -0.44 -4.70
N ALA A 141 -9.86 -0.29 -3.76
CA ALA A 141 -8.60 -1.04 -3.74
C ALA A 141 -8.84 -2.56 -3.67
N ALA A 142 -9.83 -3.01 -2.91
CA ALA A 142 -10.19 -4.43 -2.88
C ALA A 142 -10.72 -4.94 -4.22
N ARG A 143 -11.56 -4.17 -4.92
CA ARG A 143 -11.99 -4.51 -6.29
C ARG A 143 -10.81 -4.54 -7.26
N ASN A 144 -9.96 -3.51 -7.19
CA ASN A 144 -8.74 -3.41 -7.97
C ASN A 144 -7.78 -4.58 -7.69
N ALA A 145 -7.76 -5.15 -6.48
CA ALA A 145 -6.98 -6.34 -6.17
C ALA A 145 -7.49 -7.58 -6.94
N ILE A 146 -8.82 -7.76 -7.00
CA ILE A 146 -9.42 -8.81 -7.81
C ILE A 146 -9.12 -8.58 -9.30
N ASP A 147 -9.24 -7.34 -9.77
CA ASP A 147 -8.89 -6.97 -11.15
C ASP A 147 -7.39 -7.09 -11.44
N ALA A 148 -6.54 -7.03 -10.42
CA ALA A 148 -5.12 -7.32 -10.52
C ALA A 148 -4.81 -8.81 -10.42
N GLY A 149 -5.79 -9.69 -10.18
CA GLY A 149 -5.56 -11.15 -10.13
C GLY A 149 -5.09 -11.67 -8.77
N PHE A 150 -5.24 -10.93 -7.68
CA PHE A 150 -4.98 -11.46 -6.34
C PHE A 150 -6.03 -12.52 -5.96
N ASP A 151 -5.63 -13.50 -5.14
CA ASP A 151 -6.51 -14.55 -4.63
C ASP A 151 -7.41 -14.07 -3.48
N GLY A 152 -7.10 -12.89 -2.92
CA GLY A 152 -7.83 -12.28 -1.82
C GLY A 152 -7.15 -11.02 -1.30
N VAL A 153 -7.72 -10.47 -0.23
CA VAL A 153 -7.21 -9.26 0.43
C VAL A 153 -7.06 -9.50 1.93
N GLU A 154 -6.01 -8.92 2.50
CA GLU A 154 -5.86 -8.71 3.94
C GLU A 154 -6.11 -7.24 4.25
N LEU A 155 -6.96 -6.94 5.22
CA LEU A 155 -7.10 -5.57 5.73
C LEU A 155 -6.08 -5.36 6.85
N HIS A 156 -5.18 -4.40 6.67
CA HIS A 156 -4.30 -3.97 7.75
C HIS A 156 -5.09 -3.07 8.71
N GLY A 157 -5.68 -3.69 9.73
CA GLY A 157 -6.41 -3.02 10.81
C GLY A 157 -5.54 -2.60 12.00
#